data_AF-A0A496WMY1-F1
#
_entry.id   AF-A0A496WMY1-F1
#
_cell.length_a   1.000
_cell.length_b   1.000
_cell.length_c   1.000
_cell.angle_alpha   90.00
_cell.angle_beta   90.00
_cell.angle_gamma   90.00
#
_symmetry.space_group_name_H-M   'P 1'
#
loop_
_entity.id
_entity.type
_entity.pdbx_description
1 polymer ?
#
loop_
_entity_poly.entity_id
_entity_poly.type
_entity_poly.pdbx_seq_one_letter_code
_entity_poly.pdbx_strand_id
1 'polypeptide(L)'
;MAAAKGNKYSLKLETPEARRKVFIEYCDHVARGRNVHSFPPLALTTIQRYFKDYPEDFIQEEFDCAKRSGEDWFEDIAERAMMGEIPGFNTTVWVFSVKNKYGWHDKQGESSQDGATPTKHEIVFKLDKGDK
;
A
#
# COMPACT_ATOMS: atom_id res chain seq x y z
N MET A 1 15.48 37.97 -14.41
CA MET A 1 16.47 36.89 -14.63
C MET A 1 15.71 35.59 -14.77
N ALA A 2 15.43 35.12 -16.00
CA ALA A 2 14.79 33.84 -16.21
C ALA A 2 15.82 32.73 -15.91
N ALA A 3 15.48 31.81 -15.00
CA ALA A 3 16.35 30.69 -14.66
C ALA A 3 16.66 29.87 -15.93
N ALA A 4 17.94 29.55 -16.12
CA ALA A 4 18.41 28.76 -17.24
C ALA A 4 17.62 27.44 -17.32
N LYS A 5 17.05 27.17 -18.49
CA LYS A 5 16.27 25.96 -18.81
C LYS A 5 17.13 24.75 -18.50
N GLY A 6 16.82 24.05 -17.40
CA GLY A 6 17.60 22.93 -16.88
C GLY A 6 17.88 21.88 -17.97
N ASN A 7 19.09 21.32 -17.92
CA ASN A 7 19.60 20.39 -18.91
C ASN A 7 18.64 19.19 -19.12
N LYS A 8 17.95 19.16 -20.28
CA LYS A 8 16.96 18.11 -20.59
C LYS A 8 17.57 16.74 -20.90
N TYR A 9 18.88 16.68 -21.13
CA TYR A 9 19.60 15.46 -21.50
C TYR A 9 19.60 14.36 -20.41
N SER A 10 19.13 14.63 -19.18
CA SER A 10 19.03 13.64 -18.10
C SER A 10 17.64 13.01 -17.90
N LEU A 11 16.66 13.38 -18.73
CA LEU A 11 15.31 12.83 -18.66
C LEU A 11 15.23 11.53 -19.46
N LYS A 12 15.00 10.41 -18.77
CA LYS A 12 14.80 9.11 -19.42
C LYS A 12 13.50 9.05 -20.23
N LEU A 13 12.50 9.85 -19.82
CA LEU A 13 11.19 9.98 -20.44
C LEU A 13 10.92 11.46 -20.72
N GLU A 14 11.03 11.85 -21.99
CA GLU A 14 10.94 13.26 -22.40
C GLU A 14 9.50 13.71 -22.61
N THR A 15 8.63 12.84 -23.14
CA THR A 15 7.24 13.20 -23.46
C THR A 15 6.29 12.92 -22.28
N PRO A 16 5.24 13.75 -22.09
CA PRO A 16 4.18 13.48 -21.11
C PRO A 16 3.53 12.11 -21.33
N GLU A 17 3.30 11.73 -22.60
CA GLU A 17 2.71 10.44 -22.95
C GLU A 17 3.58 9.26 -22.48
N ALA A 18 4.90 9.33 -22.67
CA ALA A 18 5.81 8.29 -22.20
C ALA A 18 5.85 8.21 -20.66
N ARG A 19 5.83 9.38 -19.99
CA ARG A 19 5.74 9.46 -18.52
C ARG A 19 4.46 8.83 -18.01
N ARG A 20 3.31 9.19 -18.58
CA ARG A 20 2.00 8.65 -18.21
C ARG A 20 1.92 7.15 -18.44
N LYS A 21 2.43 6.65 -19.57
CA LYS A 21 2.48 5.21 -19.85
C LYS A 21 3.26 4.44 -18.79
N VAL A 22 4.48 4.91 -18.48
CA VAL A 22 5.33 4.26 -17.46
C VAL A 22 4.72 4.37 -16.07
N PHE A 23 4.03 5.48 -15.76
CA PHE A 23 3.31 5.64 -14.51
C PHE A 23 2.16 4.62 -14.37
N ILE A 24 1.38 4.40 -15.43
CA ILE A 24 0.33 3.37 -15.44
C ILE A 24 0.93 1.98 -15.23
N GLU A 25 2.01 1.63 -15.93
CA GLU A 25 2.73 0.36 -15.75
C GLU A 25 3.28 0.20 -14.33
N TYR A 26 3.73 1.29 -13.73
CA TYR A 26 4.22 1.31 -12.34
C TYR A 26 3.08 1.08 -11.33
N CYS A 27 1.95 1.75 -11.51
CA CYS A 27 0.75 1.53 -10.70
C CYS A 27 0.27 0.08 -10.82
N ASP A 28 0.18 -0.47 -12.03
CA ASP A 28 -0.19 -1.87 -12.29
C ASP A 28 0.80 -2.86 -11.65
N HIS A 29 2.10 -2.59 -11.70
CA HIS A 29 3.12 -3.39 -11.00
C HIS A 29 2.87 -3.41 -9.49
N VAL A 30 2.59 -2.27 -8.88
CA VAL A 30 2.34 -2.15 -7.43
C VAL A 30 1.00 -2.78 -7.02
N ALA A 31 -0.05 -2.59 -7.82
CA ALA A 31 -1.38 -3.17 -7.63
C ALA A 31 -1.34 -4.71 -7.65
N ARG A 32 -0.40 -5.33 -8.37
CA ARG A 32 -0.17 -6.78 -8.32
C ARG A 32 0.65 -7.24 -7.10
N GLY A 33 0.72 -6.44 -6.05
CA GLY A 33 1.48 -6.77 -4.85
C GLY A 33 3.01 -6.81 -5.04
N ARG A 34 3.56 -6.31 -6.14
CA ARG A 34 5.02 -6.31 -6.35
C ARG A 34 5.71 -5.19 -5.56
N ASN A 35 7.01 -5.31 -5.37
CA ASN A 35 7.81 -4.34 -4.64
C ASN A 35 8.15 -3.13 -5.55
N VAL A 36 8.01 -1.91 -5.04
CA VAL A 36 8.36 -0.66 -5.72
C VAL A 36 9.81 -0.61 -6.22
N HIS A 37 10.74 -1.28 -5.54
CA HIS A 37 12.15 -1.36 -5.93
C HIS A 37 12.42 -2.33 -7.10
N SER A 38 11.47 -3.22 -7.38
CA SER A 38 11.60 -4.26 -8.41
C SER A 38 11.01 -3.88 -9.75
N PHE A 39 10.62 -2.61 -9.93
CA PHE A 39 10.05 -2.14 -11.19
C PHE A 39 11.14 -2.07 -12.29
N PRO A 40 11.06 -2.88 -13.36
CA PRO A 40 12.16 -2.98 -14.32
C PRO A 40 12.43 -1.70 -15.15
N PRO A 41 11.41 -0.96 -15.63
CA PRO A 41 11.66 0.19 -16.50
C PRO A 41 12.44 1.34 -15.85
N LEU A 42 12.26 1.57 -14.55
CA LEU A 42 12.85 2.71 -13.84
C LEU A 42 13.24 2.37 -12.40
N ALA A 43 14.37 2.93 -11.96
CA ALA A 43 14.75 2.91 -10.56
C ALA A 43 13.83 3.80 -9.71
N LEU A 44 13.59 3.42 -8.45
CA LEU A 44 12.73 4.15 -7.51
C LEU A 44 13.13 5.62 -7.37
N THR A 45 14.41 5.94 -7.32
CA THR A 45 14.90 7.33 -7.23
C THR A 45 14.48 8.18 -8.42
N THR A 46 14.39 7.57 -9.61
CA THR A 46 13.92 8.25 -10.82
C THR A 46 12.41 8.47 -10.76
N ILE A 47 11.65 7.50 -10.27
CA ILE A 47 10.20 7.62 -10.07
C ILE A 47 9.88 8.71 -9.04
N GLN A 48 10.56 8.72 -7.89
CA GLN A 48 10.38 9.75 -6.87
C GLN A 48 10.67 11.15 -7.41
N ARG A 49 11.70 11.30 -8.24
CA ARG A 49 11.95 12.55 -8.96
C ARG A 49 10.78 12.93 -9.87
N TYR A 50 10.24 11.97 -10.62
CA TYR A 50 9.10 12.23 -11.51
C TYR A 50 7.83 12.65 -10.77
N PHE A 51 7.53 12.09 -9.59
CA PHE A 51 6.43 12.56 -8.73
C PHE A 51 6.57 14.03 -8.32
N LYS A 52 7.81 14.50 -8.11
CA LYS A 52 8.09 15.89 -7.72
C LYS A 52 8.06 16.83 -8.92
N ASP A 53 8.66 16.41 -10.04
CA ASP A 53 8.90 17.26 -11.20
C ASP A 53 7.69 17.32 -12.16
N TYR A 54 6.81 16.30 -12.15
CA TYR A 54 5.66 16.14 -13.07
C TYR A 54 4.43 15.58 -12.33
N PRO A 55 3.89 16.30 -11.32
CA PRO A 55 2.73 15.85 -10.55
C PRO A 55 1.46 15.65 -11.38
N GLU A 56 1.36 16.28 -12.54
CA GLU A 56 0.27 16.09 -13.50
C GLU A 56 0.29 14.73 -14.21
N ASP A 57 1.49 14.17 -14.42
CA ASP A 57 1.67 12.87 -15.07
C ASP A 57 1.67 11.73 -14.02
N PHE A 58 2.28 11.99 -12.86
CA PHE A 58 2.45 11.09 -11.72
C PHE A 58 1.50 11.46 -10.58
N ILE A 59 0.24 11.06 -10.72
CA ILE A 59 -0.84 11.44 -9.81
C ILE A 59 -0.76 10.61 -8.52
N GLN A 60 -0.49 11.28 -7.39
CA GLN A 60 -0.30 10.63 -6.09
C GLN A 60 -1.52 9.77 -5.67
N GLU A 61 -2.73 10.26 -5.92
CA GLU A 61 -3.97 9.57 -5.57
C GLU A 61 -4.13 8.24 -6.32
N GLU A 62 -3.77 8.21 -7.60
CA GLU A 62 -3.81 6.98 -8.41
C GLU A 62 -2.77 5.96 -7.90
N PHE A 63 -1.60 6.45 -7.49
CA PHE A 63 -0.58 5.59 -6.90
C PHE A 63 -0.99 5.03 -5.55
N ASP A 64 -1.65 5.83 -4.70
CA ASP A 64 -2.14 5.36 -3.41
C ASP A 64 -3.31 4.37 -3.58
N CYS A 65 -4.15 4.55 -4.61
CA CYS A 65 -5.13 3.53 -5.02
C CYS A 65 -4.44 2.21 -5.39
N ALA A 66 -3.39 2.27 -6.23
CA ALA A 66 -2.62 1.09 -6.61
C ALA A 66 -1.97 0.39 -5.41
N LYS A 67 -1.49 1.13 -4.39
CA LYS A 67 -0.98 0.52 -3.15
C LYS A 67 -2.05 -0.25 -2.40
N ARG A 68 -3.25 0.33 -2.26
CA ARG A 68 -4.39 -0.34 -1.59
C ARG A 68 -4.79 -1.60 -2.34
N SER A 69 -4.86 -1.56 -3.67
CA SER A 69 -5.10 -2.77 -4.48
C SER A 69 -4.00 -3.83 -4.31
N GLY A 70 -2.75 -3.39 -4.14
CA GLY A 70 -1.66 -4.29 -3.83
C GLY A 70 -1.79 -4.95 -2.45
N GLU A 71 -2.33 -4.26 -1.46
CA GLU A 71 -2.63 -4.81 -0.13
C GLU A 71 -3.81 -5.79 -0.18
N ASP A 72 -4.89 -5.39 -0.86
CA ASP A 72 -6.06 -6.23 -1.15
C ASP A 72 -5.67 -7.55 -1.83
N TRP A 73 -4.74 -7.51 -2.79
CA TRP A 73 -4.20 -8.73 -3.41
C TRP A 73 -3.54 -9.68 -2.41
N PHE A 74 -2.85 -9.17 -1.39
CA PHE A 74 -2.27 -10.02 -0.34
C PHE A 74 -3.34 -10.61 0.58
N GLU A 75 -4.44 -9.88 0.82
CA GLU A 75 -5.59 -10.36 1.58
C GLU A 75 -6.33 -11.48 0.83
N ASP A 76 -6.59 -11.32 -0.48
CA ASP A 76 -7.19 -12.36 -1.33
C ASP A 76 -6.36 -13.66 -1.31
N ILE A 77 -5.03 -13.54 -1.45
CA ILE A 77 -4.13 -14.70 -1.35
C ILE A 77 -4.25 -15.39 0.01
N ALA A 78 -4.39 -14.63 1.09
CA ALA A 78 -4.55 -15.18 2.43
C ALA A 78 -5.89 -15.89 2.61
N GLU A 79 -6.98 -15.30 2.15
CA GLU A 79 -8.32 -15.88 2.19
C GLU A 79 -8.34 -17.22 1.44
N ARG A 80 -7.86 -17.24 0.20
CA ARG A 80 -7.77 -18.45 -0.63
C ARG A 80 -6.87 -19.51 -0.02
N ALA A 81 -5.76 -19.12 0.61
CA ALA A 81 -4.91 -20.03 1.34
C ALA A 81 -5.63 -20.66 2.56
N MET A 82 -6.38 -19.86 3.33
CA MET A 82 -7.16 -20.34 4.48
C MET A 82 -8.30 -21.27 4.07
N MET A 83 -8.87 -21.07 2.87
CA MET A 83 -9.84 -21.99 2.27
C MET A 83 -9.21 -23.29 1.74
N GLY A 84 -7.87 -23.41 1.75
CA GLY A 84 -7.15 -24.59 1.27
C GLY A 84 -6.99 -24.63 -0.26
N GLU A 85 -7.26 -23.53 -0.96
CA GLU A 85 -7.19 -23.46 -2.43
C GLU A 85 -5.77 -23.29 -2.97
N ILE A 86 -4.80 -22.98 -2.09
CA ILE A 86 -3.40 -22.79 -2.45
C ILE A 86 -2.56 -23.91 -1.82
N PRO A 87 -2.28 -25.00 -2.56
CA PRO A 87 -1.47 -26.10 -2.06
C PRO A 87 -0.06 -25.65 -1.69
N GLY A 88 0.40 -26.03 -0.51
CA GLY A 88 1.75 -25.70 -0.04
C GLY A 88 1.96 -24.23 0.33
N PHE A 89 0.87 -23.49 0.57
CA PHE A 89 0.96 -22.10 1.03
C PHE A 89 1.78 -22.01 2.33
N ASN A 90 2.82 -21.18 2.30
CA ASN A 90 3.66 -20.92 3.47
C ASN A 90 3.18 -19.66 4.19
N THR A 91 2.33 -19.86 5.20
CA THR A 91 1.77 -18.77 6.02
C THR A 91 2.85 -17.90 6.65
N THR A 92 3.97 -18.49 7.09
CA THR A 92 5.06 -17.72 7.71
C THR A 92 5.70 -16.73 6.74
N VAL A 93 5.98 -17.16 5.50
CA VAL A 93 6.54 -16.28 4.45
C VAL A 93 5.56 -15.16 4.10
N TRP A 94 4.27 -15.48 3.99
CA TRP A 94 3.23 -14.48 3.75
C TRP A 94 3.16 -13.46 4.90
N VAL A 95 3.13 -13.91 6.17
CA VAL A 95 3.12 -13.03 7.36
C VAL A 95 4.32 -12.08 7.34
N PHE A 96 5.54 -12.58 7.11
CA PHE A 96 6.71 -11.71 7.02
C PHE A 96 6.64 -10.71 5.86
N SER A 97 6.05 -11.12 4.73
CA SER A 97 5.88 -10.25 3.58
C SER A 97 4.94 -9.08 3.89
N VAL A 98 3.77 -9.32 4.49
CA VAL A 98 2.81 -8.26 4.84
C VAL A 98 3.32 -7.36 5.96
N LYS A 99 4.03 -7.91 6.96
CA LYS A 99 4.68 -7.12 8.02
C LYS A 99 5.73 -6.16 7.45
N ASN A 100 6.63 -6.67 6.61
CA ASN A 100 7.72 -5.87 6.04
C ASN A 100 7.23 -4.86 5.01
N LYS A 101 6.19 -5.19 4.24
CA LYS A 101 5.73 -4.36 3.12
C LYS A 101 4.68 -3.33 3.52
N TYR A 102 3.71 -3.72 4.34
CA TYR A 102 2.57 -2.89 4.71
C TYR A 102 2.60 -2.44 6.17
N GLY A 103 3.64 -2.82 6.94
CA GLY A 103 3.76 -2.40 8.33
C GLY A 103 2.72 -3.07 9.23
N TRP A 104 2.21 -4.23 8.85
CA TRP A 104 1.34 -5.00 9.73
C TRP A 104 2.12 -5.42 10.98
N HIS A 105 1.44 -5.48 12.12
CA HIS A 105 2.05 -5.81 13.39
C HIS A 105 1.21 -6.85 14.13
N ASP A 106 1.88 -7.72 14.87
CA ASP A 106 1.18 -8.60 15.79
C ASP A 106 0.55 -7.74 16.89
N LYS A 107 -0.67 -8.08 17.28
CA LYS A 107 -1.30 -7.46 18.44
C LYS A 107 -0.52 -7.84 19.68
N GLN A 108 0.12 -6.87 20.32
CA GLN A 108 0.70 -7.08 21.65
C GLN A 108 -0.44 -7.12 22.66
N GLY A 109 -0.61 -8.26 23.33
CA GLY A 109 -1.45 -8.33 24.51
C GLY A 109 -0.67 -7.70 25.65
N GLU A 110 -1.16 -6.60 26.21
CA GLU A 110 -0.76 -6.21 27.56
C GLU A 110 -1.22 -7.35 28.48
N SER A 111 -0.28 -8.20 28.89
CA SER A 111 -0.52 -8.99 30.09
C SER A 111 -0.54 -7.99 31.23
N SER A 112 -1.73 -7.54 31.62
CA SER A 112 -1.91 -6.92 32.92
C SER A 112 -1.41 -7.95 33.95
N GLN A 113 -0.17 -7.79 34.42
CA GLN A 113 0.26 -8.35 35.69
C GLN A 113 -0.43 -7.54 36.77
N ASP A 114 -1.73 -7.72 36.91
CA ASP A 114 -2.46 -7.36 38.11
C ASP A 114 -3.61 -8.36 38.21
N GLY A 115 -3.67 -9.09 39.32
CA GLY A 115 -4.72 -10.06 39.61
C GLY A 115 -6.08 -9.39 39.83
N ALA A 116 -6.62 -8.75 38.80
CA ALA A 116 -7.94 -8.17 38.77
C ALA A 116 -8.74 -8.81 37.64
N THR A 117 -9.80 -9.50 38.05
CA THR A 117 -10.82 -10.14 37.22
C THR A 117 -11.27 -9.21 36.08
N PRO A 118 -11.40 -9.69 34.82
CA PRO A 118 -11.80 -8.84 33.71
C PRO A 118 -13.20 -8.28 33.94
N THR A 119 -13.32 -6.96 33.99
CA THR A 119 -14.61 -6.27 34.09
C THR A 119 -15.30 -6.38 32.74
N LYS A 120 -16.45 -7.07 32.70
CA LYS A 120 -17.32 -7.10 31.51
C LYS A 120 -17.75 -5.65 31.21
N HIS A 121 -17.28 -5.10 30.10
CA HIS A 121 -17.87 -3.89 29.55
C HIS A 121 -19.21 -4.26 28.90
N GLU A 122 -20.29 -4.14 29.67
CA GLU A 122 -21.64 -4.24 29.14
C GLU A 122 -21.95 -2.95 28.38
N ILE A 123 -21.99 -3.02 27.05
CA ILE A 123 -22.39 -1.90 26.20
C ILE A 123 -23.92 -1.78 26.30
N VAL A 124 -24.39 -0.84 27.13
CA VAL A 124 -25.82 -0.53 27.24
C VAL A 124 -26.20 0.49 26.16
N PHE A 125 -26.89 0.02 25.12
CA PHE A 125 -27.54 0.89 24.15
C PHE A 125 -28.78 1.54 24.80
N LYS A 126 -28.70 2.82 25.16
CA LYS A 126 -29.88 3.62 25.50
C LYS A 126 -30.58 4.02 24.21
N LEU A 127 -31.63 3.29 23.85
CA LEU A 127 -32.60 3.73 22.85
C LEU A 127 -33.47 4.82 23.49
N ASP A 128 -33.21 6.07 23.11
CA ASP A 128 -34.06 7.20 23.46
C ASP A 128 -35.37 7.09 22.66
N LYS A 129 -36.44 6.66 23.33
CA LYS A 129 -37.78 6.72 22.75
C LYS A 129 -38.28 8.14 22.94
N GLY A 130 -38.18 8.93 21.87
CA GLY A 130 -38.86 10.22 21.78
C GLY A 130 -40.36 10.04 21.95
N ASP A 131 -40.89 10.56 23.05
CA ASP A 131 -42.34 10.69 23.26
C ASP A 131 -42.88 11.84 22.41
N LYS A 132 -44.07 11.58 21.84
CA LYS A 132 -44.87 12.47 21.00
C LYS A 132 -45.61 13.52 21.83
#